data_AF-A0A8B6ULZ6-F1
#
_entry.id   AF-A0A8B6ULZ6-F1
#
_cell.length_a   1.000
_cell.length_b   1.000
_cell.length_c   1.000
_cell.angle_alpha   90.00
_cell.angle_beta   90.00
_cell.angle_gamma   90.00
#
_symmetry.space_group_name_H-M   'P 1'
#
loop_
_entity.id
_entity.type
_entity.pdbx_description
1 polymer ?
#
loop_
_entity_poly.entity_id
_entity_poly.type
_entity_poly.pdbx_seq_one_letter_code
_entity_poly.pdbx_strand_id
1 'polypeptide(L)'
;MLMHPFLDRPYEPQLDHFLGGFEIYDCEESLGEELLRYKLECAEDRKELIYRYVIHRFRNLSYRHKFVFFCVLAIAIDDPEYDFSDIFEHDVVSHSSLPPGWDGRKDCRVFFEDIYRYLAEEWNDDLYKASQEDPLTW
;
A
#
# COMPACT_ATOMS: atom_id res chain seq x y z
N MET A 1 -14.74 -11.27 13.56
CA MET A 1 -13.99 -10.07 13.13
C MET A 1 -12.52 -10.41 13.09
N LEU A 2 -11.85 -10.22 11.94
CA LEU A 2 -10.43 -10.49 11.80
C LEU A 2 -9.62 -9.57 12.73
N MET A 3 -8.75 -10.15 13.56
CA MET A 3 -7.90 -9.41 14.52
C MET A 3 -6.61 -8.95 13.85
N HIS A 4 -6.10 -7.78 14.22
CA HIS A 4 -4.85 -7.27 13.69
C HIS A 4 -3.69 -8.26 13.93
N PRO A 5 -2.79 -8.50 12.95
CA PRO A 5 -1.78 -9.57 13.04
C PRO A 5 -0.83 -9.48 14.24
N PHE A 6 -0.64 -8.27 14.77
CA PHE A 6 0.35 -7.97 15.81
C PHE A 6 -0.22 -7.24 17.03
N LEU A 7 -1.50 -6.87 17.01
CA LEU A 7 -2.11 -6.02 18.03
C LEU A 7 -3.45 -6.62 18.45
N ASP A 8 -3.82 -6.45 19.72
CA ASP A 8 -5.11 -6.90 20.25
C ASP A 8 -6.23 -5.91 19.91
N ARG A 9 -6.48 -5.72 18.61
CA ARG A 9 -7.53 -4.82 18.09
C ARG A 9 -8.09 -5.33 16.75
N PRO A 10 -9.28 -4.87 16.32
CA PRO A 10 -9.82 -5.18 14.99
C PRO A 10 -8.83 -4.86 13.86
N TYR A 11 -8.83 -5.68 12.80
CA TYR A 11 -8.05 -5.41 11.60
C TYR A 11 -8.82 -4.46 10.66
N GLU A 12 -8.40 -3.20 10.64
CA GLU A 12 -8.97 -2.12 9.82
C GLU A 12 -7.87 -1.50 8.96
N PRO A 13 -7.48 -2.14 7.83
CA PRO A 13 -6.44 -1.60 6.97
C PRO A 13 -6.94 -0.37 6.20
N GLN A 14 -6.07 0.62 6.03
CA GLN A 14 -6.29 1.84 5.27
C GLN A 14 -5.30 1.93 4.09
N LEU A 15 -5.59 2.75 3.08
CA LEU A 15 -4.77 2.82 1.87
C LEU A 15 -3.37 3.41 2.13
N ASP A 16 -3.26 4.35 3.05
CA ASP A 16 -1.99 4.94 3.50
C ASP A 16 -1.04 3.90 4.10
N HIS A 17 -1.55 2.77 4.63
CA HIS A 17 -0.71 1.67 5.08
C HIS A 17 0.17 1.12 3.96
N PHE A 18 -0.22 1.19 2.67
CA PHE A 18 0.65 0.82 1.55
C PHE A 18 1.88 1.72 1.45
N LEU A 19 1.77 2.97 1.89
CA LEU A 19 2.85 3.94 1.85
C LEU A 19 3.82 3.84 3.03
N GLY A 20 3.44 3.13 4.10
CA GLY A 20 4.27 3.05 5.32
C GLY A 20 5.64 2.37 5.16
N GLY A 21 5.97 1.81 3.99
CA GLY A 21 7.32 1.36 3.64
C GLY A 21 8.23 2.47 3.08
N PHE A 22 7.67 3.63 2.77
CA PHE A 22 8.34 4.79 2.19
C PHE A 22 8.43 5.96 3.18
N GLU A 23 8.12 5.73 4.44
CA GLU A 23 8.20 6.73 5.50
C GLU A 23 9.69 7.05 5.78
N ILE A 24 10.05 8.34 5.79
CA ILE A 24 11.43 8.82 5.91
C ILE A 24 11.67 9.82 7.05
N TYR A 25 10.71 10.15 7.92
CA TYR A 25 10.82 11.25 8.92
C TYR A 25 12.00 11.14 9.89
N ASP A 26 12.54 9.94 10.10
CA ASP A 26 13.77 9.70 10.85
C ASP A 26 14.84 8.92 10.03
N CYS A 27 14.59 8.76 8.73
CA CYS A 27 15.40 7.94 7.82
C CYS A 27 15.80 8.70 6.53
N GLU A 28 15.78 10.03 6.52
CA GLU A 28 15.99 10.83 5.32
C GLU A 28 17.37 10.60 4.68
N GLU A 29 18.42 10.54 5.50
CA GLU A 29 19.81 10.35 5.04
C GLU A 29 20.14 8.90 4.64
N SER A 30 19.19 7.97 4.75
CA SER A 30 19.38 6.57 4.34
C SER A 30 18.30 6.13 3.36
N LEU A 31 17.10 5.83 3.86
CA LEU A 31 15.95 5.45 3.05
C LEU A 31 15.53 6.59 2.12
N GLY A 32 15.57 7.85 2.58
CA GLY A 32 15.28 8.99 1.73
C GLY A 32 16.23 9.10 0.53
N GLU A 33 17.54 9.00 0.74
CA GLU A 33 18.53 9.00 -0.36
C GLU A 33 18.36 7.82 -1.33
N GLU A 34 17.93 6.66 -0.84
CA GLU A 34 17.60 5.52 -1.71
C GLU A 34 16.36 5.84 -2.55
N LEU A 35 15.27 6.26 -1.91
CA LEU A 35 13.97 6.49 -2.56
C LEU A 35 14.01 7.66 -3.56
N LEU A 36 14.87 8.67 -3.34
CA LEU A 36 15.11 9.77 -4.27
C LEU A 36 15.65 9.33 -5.65
N ARG A 37 16.16 8.10 -5.76
CA ARG A 37 16.64 7.54 -7.04
C ARG A 37 15.51 7.07 -7.94
N TYR A 38 14.32 6.86 -7.36
CA TYR A 38 13.16 6.32 -8.05
C TYR A 38 12.19 7.42 -8.45
N LYS A 39 11.55 7.24 -9.60
CA LYS A 39 10.60 8.16 -10.18
C LYS A 39 9.23 7.51 -10.35
N LEU A 40 8.20 8.05 -9.72
CA LEU A 40 6.84 7.50 -9.84
C LEU A 40 6.29 7.58 -11.28
N GLU A 41 6.78 8.48 -12.12
CA GLU A 41 6.42 8.53 -13.54
C GLU A 41 6.98 7.33 -14.35
N CYS A 42 8.03 6.67 -13.84
CA CYS A 42 8.70 5.55 -14.50
C CYS A 42 8.06 4.22 -14.07
N ALA A 43 7.54 3.45 -15.03
CA ALA A 43 6.85 2.19 -14.74
C ALA A 43 7.77 1.14 -14.12
N GLU A 44 9.02 1.10 -14.57
CA GLU A 44 10.05 0.21 -14.04
C GLU A 44 10.40 0.55 -12.59
N ASP A 45 10.49 1.85 -12.26
CA ASP A 45 10.75 2.31 -10.90
C ASP A 45 9.56 1.99 -9.99
N ARG A 46 8.32 2.25 -10.44
CA ARG A 46 7.11 1.88 -9.69
C ARG A 46 7.10 0.38 -9.40
N LYS A 47 7.38 -0.46 -10.41
CA LYS A 47 7.48 -1.91 -10.21
C LYS A 47 8.50 -2.25 -9.11
N GLU A 48 9.72 -1.72 -9.21
CA GLU A 48 10.77 -2.01 -8.23
C GLU A 48 10.36 -1.58 -6.81
N LEU A 49 9.80 -0.38 -6.67
CA LEU A 49 9.28 0.14 -5.41
C LEU A 49 8.21 -0.79 -4.83
N ILE A 50 7.25 -1.22 -5.64
CA ILE A 50 6.13 -2.07 -5.20
C ILE A 50 6.63 -3.43 -4.71
N TYR A 51 7.54 -4.08 -5.44
CA TYR A 51 8.07 -5.38 -5.02
C TYR A 51 8.90 -5.26 -3.72
N ARG A 52 9.76 -4.25 -3.63
CA ARG A 52 10.66 -4.09 -2.48
C ARG A 52 9.98 -3.59 -1.21
N TYR A 53 9.06 -2.64 -1.33
CA TYR A 53 8.56 -1.89 -0.18
C TYR A 53 7.10 -2.21 0.15
N VAL A 54 6.33 -2.73 -0.81
CA VAL A 54 4.92 -3.12 -0.58
C VAL A 54 4.80 -4.63 -0.43
N ILE A 55 5.08 -5.40 -1.49
CA ILE A 55 4.91 -6.86 -1.49
C ILE A 55 5.77 -7.51 -0.39
N HIS A 56 7.06 -7.17 -0.34
CA HIS A 56 7.97 -7.74 0.64
C HIS A 56 7.55 -7.43 2.08
N ARG A 57 7.03 -6.22 2.35
CA ARG A 57 6.59 -5.77 3.67
C ARG A 57 5.39 -6.58 4.18
N PHE A 58 4.47 -6.90 3.29
CA PHE A 58 3.23 -7.61 3.62
C PHE A 58 3.29 -9.14 3.38
N ARG A 59 4.47 -9.69 3.04
CA ARG A 59 4.64 -11.12 2.73
C ARG A 59 4.17 -12.07 3.84
N ASN A 60 4.26 -11.64 5.10
CA ASN A 60 3.94 -12.43 6.28
C ASN A 60 2.47 -12.30 6.73
N LEU A 61 1.67 -11.46 6.05
CA LEU A 61 0.23 -11.43 6.30
C LEU A 61 -0.39 -12.78 5.95
N SER A 62 -1.35 -13.24 6.76
CA SER A 62 -2.15 -14.41 6.37
C SER A 62 -3.03 -14.08 5.16
N TYR A 63 -3.45 -15.11 4.43
CA TYR A 63 -4.30 -14.96 3.23
C TYR A 63 -5.58 -14.15 3.50
N ARG A 64 -6.19 -14.26 4.69
CA ARG A 64 -7.37 -13.44 5.08
C ARG A 64 -7.02 -11.96 5.21
N HIS A 65 -5.88 -11.64 5.85
CA HIS A 65 -5.44 -10.25 5.98
C HIS A 65 -5.08 -9.63 4.63
N LYS A 66 -4.39 -10.39 3.78
CA LYS A 66 -4.08 -10.01 2.40
C LYS A 66 -5.35 -9.72 1.62
N PHE A 67 -6.36 -10.58 1.72
CA PHE A 67 -7.64 -10.40 1.05
C PHE A 67 -8.39 -9.15 1.50
N VAL A 68 -8.56 -8.93 2.82
CA VAL A 68 -9.21 -7.72 3.33
C VAL A 68 -8.48 -6.46 2.86
N PHE A 69 -7.14 -6.47 2.92
CA PHE A 69 -6.36 -5.31 2.51
C PHE A 69 -6.45 -5.05 0.99
N PHE A 70 -6.44 -6.12 0.20
CA PHE A 70 -6.64 -6.06 -1.25
C PHE A 70 -8.04 -5.53 -1.61
N CYS A 71 -9.08 -5.93 -0.89
CA CYS A 71 -10.44 -5.42 -1.11
C CYS A 71 -10.56 -3.92 -0.83
N VAL A 72 -9.90 -3.40 0.21
CA VAL A 72 -9.88 -1.95 0.49
C VAL A 72 -9.30 -1.18 -0.71
N LEU A 73 -8.21 -1.68 -1.30
CA LEU A 73 -7.64 -1.10 -2.51
C LEU A 73 -8.56 -1.22 -3.72
N ALA A 74 -9.17 -2.39 -3.92
CA ALA A 74 -10.09 -2.63 -5.03
C ALA A 74 -11.28 -1.67 -5.01
N ILE A 75 -11.88 -1.44 -3.83
CA ILE A 75 -13.01 -0.52 -3.66
C ILE A 75 -12.62 0.91 -4.01
N ALA A 76 -11.43 1.37 -3.59
CA ALA A 76 -10.96 2.72 -3.90
C ALA A 76 -10.62 2.91 -5.38
N ILE A 77 -10.11 1.86 -6.05
CA ILE A 77 -9.83 1.91 -7.49
C ILE A 77 -11.12 1.97 -8.31
N ASP A 78 -12.15 1.21 -7.90
CA ASP A 78 -13.45 1.15 -8.58
C ASP A 78 -14.21 2.49 -8.52
N ASP A 79 -13.93 3.32 -7.51
CA ASP A 79 -14.44 4.69 -7.44
C ASP A 79 -13.61 5.65 -8.32
N PRO A 80 -14.14 6.16 -9.45
CA PRO A 80 -13.42 7.06 -10.33
C PRO A 80 -13.18 8.45 -9.73
N GLU A 81 -13.98 8.85 -8.74
CA GLU A 81 -13.89 10.16 -8.09
C GLU A 81 -12.99 10.13 -6.84
N TYR A 82 -12.52 8.94 -6.44
CA TYR A 82 -11.61 8.81 -5.30
C TYR A 82 -10.29 9.57 -5.56
N ASP A 83 -9.96 10.50 -4.66
CA ASP A 83 -8.71 11.26 -4.73
C ASP A 83 -7.58 10.51 -4.02
N PHE A 84 -6.71 9.90 -4.82
CA PHE A 84 -5.51 9.23 -4.30
C PHE A 84 -4.41 10.21 -3.88
N SER A 85 -4.50 11.48 -4.28
CA SER A 85 -3.50 12.50 -3.98
C SER A 85 -3.50 12.84 -2.48
N ASP A 86 -4.67 12.85 -1.86
CA ASP A 86 -4.86 13.10 -0.42
C ASP A 86 -4.05 12.14 0.45
N ILE A 87 -3.78 10.92 -0.02
CA ILE A 87 -3.01 9.91 0.73
C ILE A 87 -1.51 10.28 0.77
N PHE A 88 -1.03 11.03 -0.22
CA PHE A 88 0.35 11.53 -0.29
C PHE A 88 0.52 12.89 0.37
N GLU A 89 -0.58 13.55 0.78
CA GLU A 89 -0.49 14.84 1.45
C GLU A 89 0.06 14.67 2.86
N HIS A 90 1.10 15.43 3.17
CA HIS A 90 1.66 15.51 4.51
C HIS A 90 0.82 16.44 5.37
N ASP A 91 0.22 15.90 6.43
CA ASP A 91 -0.21 16.74 7.53
C ASP A 91 1.06 17.31 8.19
N VAL A 92 1.18 18.64 8.21
CA VAL A 92 2.28 19.35 8.89
C VAL A 92 2.38 19.04 10.39
N VAL A 93 1.36 18.41 10.96
CA VAL A 93 1.32 17.94 12.35
C VAL A 93 1.65 16.44 12.49
N SER A 94 1.67 15.66 11.39
CA SER A 94 2.01 14.24 11.45
C SER A 94 3.52 14.02 11.52
N HIS A 95 3.94 13.10 12.38
CA HIS A 95 5.32 12.57 12.40
C HIS A 95 5.51 11.55 11.26
N SER A 96 5.12 11.91 10.05
CA SER A 96 5.27 11.08 8.86
C SER A 96 5.74 11.93 7.68
N SER A 97 6.77 11.48 6.99
CA SER A 97 7.32 12.11 5.79
C SER A 97 7.52 11.08 4.69
N LEU A 98 7.13 11.39 3.45
CA LEU A 98 7.38 10.60 2.25
C LEU A 98 8.52 11.28 1.47
N PRO A 99 9.14 10.59 0.51
CA PRO A 99 10.22 11.17 -0.27
C PRO A 99 9.79 12.47 -0.97
N PRO A 100 10.65 13.50 -0.98
CA PRO A 100 10.34 14.76 -1.64
C PRO A 100 9.89 14.58 -3.08
N GLY A 101 8.81 15.27 -3.46
CA GLY A 101 8.28 15.26 -4.82
C GLY A 101 7.42 14.04 -5.14
N TRP A 102 6.94 13.30 -4.14
CA TRP A 102 5.86 12.30 -4.28
C TRP A 102 4.47 12.90 -4.03
N ASP A 103 4.40 14.07 -3.39
CA ASP A 103 3.21 14.85 -3.08
C ASP A 103 2.62 15.55 -4.33
N GLY A 104 1.28 15.56 -4.45
CA GLY A 104 0.54 16.37 -5.44
C GLY A 104 0.67 15.93 -6.91
N ARG A 105 1.04 14.67 -7.19
CA ARG A 105 1.25 14.19 -8.56
C ARG A 105 0.01 13.57 -9.20
N LYS A 106 -0.13 13.75 -10.51
CA LYS A 106 -1.16 13.11 -11.35
C LYS A 106 -1.06 11.57 -11.41
N ASP A 107 0.07 11.02 -11.02
CA ASP A 107 0.36 9.59 -11.13
C ASP A 107 0.06 8.80 -9.84
N CYS A 108 -0.50 9.44 -8.80
CA CYS A 108 -0.84 8.78 -7.53
C CYS A 108 -1.81 7.60 -7.74
N ARG A 109 -2.88 7.81 -8.52
CA ARG A 109 -3.81 6.73 -8.89
C ARG A 109 -3.11 5.61 -9.66
N VAL A 110 -2.27 5.95 -10.63
CA VAL A 110 -1.51 4.96 -11.43
C VAL A 110 -0.61 4.10 -10.55
N PHE A 111 0.01 4.68 -9.52
CA PHE A 111 0.81 3.92 -8.56
C PHE A 111 -0.04 2.91 -7.77
N PHE A 112 -1.22 3.30 -7.30
CA PHE A 112 -2.14 2.39 -6.61
C PHE A 112 -2.74 1.32 -7.54
N GLU A 113 -3.02 1.65 -8.79
CA GLU A 113 -3.42 0.68 -9.82
C GLU A 113 -2.30 -0.35 -10.10
N ASP A 114 -1.05 0.09 -10.15
CA ASP A 114 0.10 -0.80 -10.28
C ASP A 114 0.28 -1.67 -9.03
N ILE A 115 0.08 -1.13 -7.82
CA ILE A 115 0.07 -1.93 -6.57
C ILE A 115 -0.99 -3.02 -6.68
N TYR A 116 -2.22 -2.66 -7.05
CA TYR A 116 -3.32 -3.62 -7.20
C TYR A 116 -2.97 -4.74 -8.17
N ARG A 117 -2.45 -4.38 -9.34
CA ARG A 117 -2.03 -5.35 -10.37
C ARG A 117 -0.97 -6.31 -9.86
N TYR A 118 0.10 -5.81 -9.26
CA TYR A 118 1.19 -6.67 -8.77
C TYR A 118 0.80 -7.49 -7.54
N LEU A 119 -0.07 -6.98 -6.66
CA LEU A 119 -0.63 -7.77 -5.57
C LEU A 119 -1.54 -8.89 -6.08
N ALA A 120 -2.36 -8.64 -7.12
CA ALA A 120 -3.20 -9.67 -7.71
C ALA A 120 -2.39 -10.81 -8.34
N GLU A 121 -1.24 -10.48 -8.93
CA GLU A 121 -0.27 -11.44 -9.46
C GLU A 121 0.39 -12.24 -8.33
N GLU A 122 1.00 -11.55 -7.34
CA GLU A 122 1.81 -12.19 -6.29
C GLU A 122 0.98 -12.92 -5.22
N TRP A 123 -0.24 -12.44 -4.94
CA TRP A 123 -1.13 -13.03 -3.93
C TRP A 123 -2.21 -13.93 -4.54
N ASN A 124 -2.06 -14.34 -5.80
CA ASN A 124 -3.11 -15.08 -6.52
C ASN A 124 -3.68 -16.27 -5.72
N ASP A 125 -2.81 -17.13 -5.20
CA ASP A 125 -3.20 -18.31 -4.41
C ASP A 125 -3.86 -17.91 -3.07
N ASP A 126 -3.34 -16.88 -2.40
CA ASP A 126 -3.87 -16.38 -1.13
C ASP A 126 -5.27 -15.78 -1.32
N LEU A 127 -5.44 -14.96 -2.37
CA LEU A 127 -6.72 -14.34 -2.72
C LEU A 127 -7.74 -15.40 -3.16
N TYR A 128 -7.32 -16.38 -3.96
CA TYR A 128 -8.16 -17.50 -4.35
C TYR A 128 -8.63 -18.27 -3.12
N LYS A 129 -7.71 -18.62 -2.21
CA LYS A 129 -8.06 -19.33 -0.98
C LYS A 129 -9.04 -18.55 -0.11
N ALA A 130 -8.80 -17.26 0.10
CA ALA A 130 -9.70 -16.40 0.87
C ALA A 130 -11.10 -16.32 0.24
N SER A 131 -11.18 -16.28 -1.10
CA SER A 131 -12.46 -16.19 -1.83
C SER A 131 -13.37 -17.43 -1.65
N GLN A 132 -12.82 -18.55 -1.17
CA GLN A 132 -13.58 -19.77 -0.89
C GLN A 132 -14.20 -19.77 0.52
N GLU A 133 -13.90 -18.79 1.34
CA GLU A 133 -14.43 -18.64 2.70
C GLU A 133 -15.45 -17.50 2.76
N ASP A 134 -16.30 -17.48 3.79
CA ASP A 134 -17.17 -16.35 4.08
C ASP A 134 -16.44 -15.33 4.97
N PRO A 135 -16.15 -14.10 4.49
CA PRO A 135 -15.45 -13.08 5.27
C PRO A 135 -16.14 -12.70 6.58
N LEU A 136 -17.47 -12.91 6.69
CA LEU A 136 -18.21 -12.64 7.92
C LEU A 136 -17.86 -13.61 9.07
N THR A 137 -17.20 -14.71 8.75
CA THR A 137 -16.80 -15.76 9.72
C THR A 137 -15.37 -15.60 10.24
N TRP A 138 -14.60 -14.64 9.70
CA TRP A 138 -13.21 -14.39 10.08
C TRP A 138 -13.07 -13.63 11.37
#